data_AF-A0A661IUR5-F1
#
_entry.id   AF-A0A661IUR5-F1
#
_cell.length_a   1.000
_cell.length_b   1.000
_cell.length_c   1.000
_cell.angle_alpha   90.00
_cell.angle_beta   90.00
_cell.angle_gamma   90.00
#
_symmetry.space_group_name_H-M   'P 1'
#
loop_
_entity.id
_entity.type
_entity.pdbx_description
1 polymer ?
#
loop_
_entity_poly.entity_id
_entity_poly.type
_entity_poly.pdbx_seq_one_letter_code
_entity_poly.pdbx_strand_id
1 'polypeptide(L)'
;MGRIAAIVDQAYLSYYGEEVGYFGFFEAPDDQEVATALIERAKEALRGKGMRRMIGPMNPSTNYECGLLVEGFTTPPYIMMPHNPPYYGALLEGTGLRKAKDLYANMIIGDGTIPERLKRIVMKVRERTPALRVRPVNVRDFKGEIQRVLTIYHEAWGRNWGFVPMSEEEISFMAKKLKPLIVPDFALF
;
A
#
# COMPACT_ATOMS: atom_id res chain seq x y z
N MET A 1 21.21 17.16 -4.22
CA MET A 1 20.98 16.75 -2.82
C MET A 1 19.86 15.74 -2.81
N GLY A 2 20.01 14.62 -2.08
CA GLY A 2 18.99 13.58 -1.97
C GLY A 2 18.61 13.27 -0.51
N ARG A 3 17.57 12.45 -0.33
CA ARG A 3 16.94 12.13 0.97
C ARG A 3 16.51 10.67 0.99
N ILE A 4 16.58 10.06 2.17
CA ILE A 4 16.11 8.70 2.42
C ILE A 4 15.80 8.55 3.91
N ALA A 5 14.79 7.77 4.24
CA ALA A 5 14.51 7.34 5.61
C ALA A 5 14.92 5.88 5.80
N ALA A 6 15.59 5.60 6.92
CA ALA A 6 15.78 4.24 7.44
C ALA A 6 14.75 4.01 8.56
N ILE A 7 13.85 3.06 8.36
CA ILE A 7 12.64 2.87 9.14
C ILE A 7 12.69 1.47 9.78
N VAL A 8 12.46 1.41 11.09
CA VAL A 8 12.22 0.16 11.80
C VAL A 8 10.76 0.16 12.23
N ASP A 9 9.96 -0.62 11.52
CA ASP A 9 8.54 -0.79 11.82
C ASP A 9 8.38 -1.85 12.92
N GLN A 10 8.13 -1.39 14.15
CA GLN A 10 7.98 -2.28 15.31
C GLN A 10 6.76 -3.20 15.19
N ALA A 11 5.71 -2.77 14.50
CA ALA A 11 4.53 -3.59 14.29
C ALA A 11 4.85 -4.73 13.31
N TYR A 12 5.61 -4.45 12.24
CA TYR A 12 6.11 -5.49 11.33
C TYR A 12 7.00 -6.50 12.06
N LEU A 13 7.99 -6.04 12.82
CA LEU A 13 8.90 -6.93 13.57
C LEU A 13 8.13 -7.81 14.55
N SER A 14 7.15 -7.25 15.25
CA SER A 14 6.32 -8.00 16.21
C SER A 14 5.42 -9.02 15.54
N TYR A 15 4.90 -8.72 14.35
CA TYR A 15 3.98 -9.59 13.62
C TYR A 15 4.70 -10.75 12.91
N TYR A 16 5.85 -10.47 12.29
CA TYR A 16 6.59 -11.47 11.50
C TYR A 16 7.74 -12.14 12.24
N GLY A 17 8.29 -11.53 13.31
CA GLY A 17 9.45 -12.05 14.03
C GLY A 17 10.75 -12.05 13.21
N GLU A 18 10.81 -11.26 12.13
CA GLU A 18 11.98 -11.15 11.26
C GLU A 18 12.86 -9.93 11.62
N GLU A 19 14.11 -9.91 11.15
CA GLU A 19 15.05 -8.80 11.32
C GLU A 19 15.11 -7.93 10.05
N VAL A 20 13.96 -7.41 9.62
CA VAL A 20 13.81 -6.60 8.39
C VAL A 20 13.61 -5.13 8.73
N GLY A 21 14.48 -4.28 8.19
CA GLY A 21 14.28 -2.84 8.16
C GLY A 21 13.71 -2.37 6.83
N TYR A 22 13.08 -1.21 6.84
CA TYR A 22 12.63 -0.55 5.62
C TYR A 22 13.49 0.65 5.27
N PHE A 23 13.62 0.91 3.96
CA PHE A 23 13.92 2.25 3.50
C PHE A 23 12.67 2.87 2.87
N GLY A 24 12.57 4.19 2.90
CA GLY A 24 11.42 4.94 2.38
C GLY A 24 11.77 6.40 2.14
N PHE A 25 10.80 7.16 1.66
CA PHE A 25 10.90 8.59 1.37
C PHE A 25 12.16 8.92 0.56
N PHE A 26 12.48 8.05 -0.40
CA PHE A 26 13.65 8.16 -1.25
C PHE A 26 13.43 9.26 -2.29
N GLU A 27 14.30 10.26 -2.28
CA GLU A 27 14.35 11.33 -3.27
C GLU A 27 15.79 11.56 -3.68
N ALA A 28 16.09 11.51 -4.98
CA ALA A 28 17.44 11.72 -5.49
C ALA A 28 17.40 12.34 -6.88
N PRO A 29 18.40 13.16 -7.25
CA PRO A 29 18.65 13.46 -8.66
C PRO A 29 19.00 12.17 -9.42
N ASP A 30 18.94 12.22 -10.75
CA ASP A 30 19.38 11.13 -11.64
C ASP A 30 20.91 10.97 -11.60
N ASP A 31 21.41 10.48 -10.47
CA ASP A 31 22.82 10.40 -10.11
C ASP A 31 23.05 9.14 -9.26
N GLN A 32 23.80 8.19 -9.83
CA GLN A 32 24.06 6.91 -9.21
C GLN A 32 24.94 7.03 -7.94
N GLU A 33 25.84 8.00 -7.87
CA GLU A 33 26.69 8.20 -6.69
C GLU A 33 25.83 8.67 -5.51
N VAL A 34 24.89 9.59 -5.77
CA VAL A 34 23.95 10.05 -4.74
C VAL A 34 23.04 8.92 -4.27
N ALA A 35 22.45 8.14 -5.19
CA ALA A 35 21.60 7.01 -4.84
C ALA A 35 22.36 5.96 -4.01
N THR A 36 23.59 5.64 -4.41
CA THR A 36 24.45 4.67 -3.71
C THR A 36 24.77 5.16 -2.29
N ALA A 37 25.18 6.42 -2.13
CA ALA A 37 25.47 6.99 -0.82
C ALA A 37 24.25 6.98 0.12
N LEU A 38 23.06 7.27 -0.39
CA LEU A 38 21.82 7.22 0.39
C LEU A 38 21.49 5.79 0.85
N ILE A 39 21.57 4.82 -0.07
CA ILE A 39 21.28 3.42 0.23
C ILE A 39 22.28 2.83 1.22
N GLU A 40 23.59 3.10 1.07
CA GLU A 40 24.59 2.66 2.05
C GLU A 40 24.33 3.27 3.43
N ARG A 41 24.00 4.57 3.49
CA ARG A 41 23.67 5.21 4.76
C ARG A 41 22.45 4.60 5.44
N ALA A 42 21.42 4.23 4.67
CA ALA A 42 20.25 3.55 5.19
C ALA A 42 20.58 2.12 5.66
N LYS A 43 21.38 1.35 4.90
CA LYS A 43 21.87 0.03 5.30
C LYS A 43 22.62 0.08 6.63
N GLU A 44 23.54 1.03 6.79
CA GLU A 44 24.30 1.24 8.03
C GLU A 44 23.39 1.57 9.22
N ALA A 45 22.44 2.49 9.03
CA ALA A 45 21.50 2.89 10.08
C ALA A 45 20.61 1.72 10.53
N LEU A 46 20.14 0.90 9.59
CA LEU A 46 19.33 -0.30 9.88
C LEU A 46 20.17 -1.41 10.52
N ARG A 47 21.40 -1.63 10.06
CA ARG A 47 22.33 -2.59 10.67
C ARG A 47 22.65 -2.23 12.11
N GLY A 48 22.87 -0.94 12.39
CA GLY A 48 23.06 -0.42 13.75
C GLY A 48 21.85 -0.63 14.67
N LYS A 49 20.67 -0.89 14.10
CA LYS A 49 19.42 -1.23 14.81
C LYS A 49 19.12 -2.74 14.81
N GLY A 50 20.07 -3.58 14.40
CA GLY A 50 19.93 -5.04 14.41
C GLY A 50 19.21 -5.64 13.20
N MET A 51 18.90 -4.86 12.17
CA MET A 51 18.24 -5.38 10.98
C MET A 51 19.25 -6.09 10.07
N ARG A 52 18.91 -7.29 9.60
CA ARG A 52 19.73 -8.09 8.69
C ARG A 52 19.33 -7.96 7.23
N ARG A 53 18.08 -7.56 6.97
CA ARG A 53 17.51 -7.35 5.62
C ARG A 53 16.95 -5.95 5.51
N MET A 54 16.99 -5.40 4.30
CA MET A 54 16.40 -4.10 3.98
C MET A 54 15.45 -4.24 2.78
N ILE A 55 14.22 -3.76 2.92
CA ILE A 55 13.19 -3.78 1.86
C ILE A 55 12.64 -2.37 1.67
N GLY A 56 12.26 -1.99 0.46
CA GLY A 56 11.65 -0.70 0.21
C GLY A 56 11.54 -0.36 -1.28
N PRO A 57 11.03 0.84 -1.59
CA PRO A 57 10.63 1.87 -0.61
C PRO A 57 9.29 1.57 0.09
N MET A 58 9.17 1.97 1.36
CA MET A 58 7.96 1.91 2.20
C MET A 58 7.79 3.23 2.95
N ASN A 59 6.63 3.92 2.82
CA ASN A 59 6.44 5.29 3.30
C ASN A 59 5.29 5.43 4.33
N PRO A 60 5.41 4.97 5.59
CA PRO A 60 6.50 4.19 6.17
C PRO A 60 6.29 2.67 6.17
N SER A 61 5.09 2.19 5.81
CA SER A 61 4.73 0.77 5.81
C SER A 61 3.90 0.41 4.59
N THR A 62 3.57 -0.87 4.44
CA THR A 62 2.71 -1.42 3.37
C THR A 62 1.25 -0.93 3.46
N ASN A 63 0.82 -0.40 4.61
CA ASN A 63 -0.52 0.20 4.78
C ASN A 63 -0.60 1.63 4.21
N TYR A 64 0.54 2.23 3.85
CA TYR A 64 0.65 3.54 3.21
C TYR A 64 1.16 3.40 1.77
N GLU A 65 1.87 4.41 1.27
CA GLU A 65 2.51 4.33 -0.04
C GLU A 65 3.72 3.38 0.02
N CYS A 66 3.75 2.39 -0.85
CA CYS A 66 4.87 1.46 -0.95
C CYS A 66 5.18 1.07 -2.40
N GLY A 67 6.44 0.69 -2.62
CA GLY A 67 6.97 0.36 -3.94
C GLY A 67 7.32 1.58 -4.79
N LEU A 68 7.68 1.31 -6.04
CA LEU A 68 7.95 2.32 -7.05
C LEU A 68 7.03 2.07 -8.25
N LEU A 69 6.66 3.16 -8.91
CA LEU A 69 6.14 3.11 -10.27
C LEU A 69 7.28 2.65 -11.19
N VAL A 70 7.09 1.51 -11.85
CA VAL A 70 8.03 0.92 -12.81
C VAL A 70 7.44 0.84 -14.22
N GLU A 71 6.11 0.92 -14.35
CA GLU A 71 5.36 0.95 -15.61
C GLU A 71 4.12 1.85 -15.43
N GLY A 72 3.65 2.50 -16.49
CA GLY A 72 2.43 3.32 -16.44
C GLY A 72 2.64 4.82 -16.17
N PHE A 73 3.86 5.35 -16.40
CA PHE A 73 4.23 6.76 -16.23
C PHE A 73 3.39 7.77 -17.03
N THR A 74 2.59 7.31 -17.99
CA THR A 74 1.69 8.15 -18.79
C THR A 74 0.38 8.50 -18.08
N THR A 75 0.09 7.86 -16.94
CA THR A 75 -1.11 8.12 -16.13
C THR A 75 -0.83 9.18 -15.06
N PRO A 76 -1.83 9.95 -14.61
CA PRO A 76 -1.68 10.83 -13.45
C PRO A 76 -1.46 10.02 -12.17
N PRO A 77 -0.95 10.64 -11.08
CA PRO A 77 -0.87 9.99 -9.77
C PRO A 77 -2.26 9.63 -9.24
N TYR A 78 -2.36 8.49 -8.57
CA TYR A 78 -3.57 8.03 -7.88
C TYR A 78 -3.36 8.04 -6.36
N ILE A 79 -4.46 8.15 -5.63
CA ILE A 79 -4.44 8.23 -4.16
C ILE A 79 -3.70 7.01 -3.58
N MET A 80 -2.71 7.28 -2.71
CA MET A 80 -1.90 6.26 -2.03
C MET A 80 -1.11 5.33 -2.97
N MET A 81 -0.85 5.77 -4.20
CA MET A 81 0.04 5.07 -5.14
C MET A 81 1.27 5.93 -5.42
N PRO A 82 2.49 5.34 -5.44
CA PRO A 82 3.69 6.08 -5.77
C PRO A 82 3.65 6.57 -7.22
N HIS A 83 4.16 7.78 -7.45
CA HIS A 83 4.37 8.36 -8.78
C HIS A 83 5.73 9.05 -8.82
N ASN A 84 6.77 8.23 -8.88
CA ASN A 84 8.17 8.67 -8.89
C ASN A 84 8.69 8.92 -10.32
N PRO A 85 9.81 9.66 -10.47
CA PRO A 85 10.51 9.75 -11.75
C PRO A 85 10.89 8.37 -12.32
N PRO A 86 10.90 8.19 -13.66
CA PRO A 86 11.20 6.90 -14.29
C PRO A 86 12.60 6.34 -14.00
N TYR A 87 13.57 7.21 -13.72
CA TYR A 87 14.95 6.80 -13.46
C TYR A 87 15.17 6.19 -12.07
N TYR A 88 14.21 6.30 -11.13
CA TYR A 88 14.37 5.79 -9.77
C TYR A 88 14.60 4.28 -9.72
N GLY A 89 13.92 3.51 -10.58
CA GLY A 89 14.10 2.06 -10.65
C GLY A 89 15.56 1.69 -10.96
N ALA A 90 16.13 2.30 -12.01
CA ALA A 90 17.51 2.07 -12.42
C ALA A 90 18.52 2.48 -11.34
N LEU A 91 18.31 3.64 -10.69
CA LEU A 91 19.16 4.09 -9.60
C LEU A 91 19.21 3.08 -8.45
N LEU A 92 18.05 2.58 -8.01
CA LEU A 92 17.97 1.62 -6.91
C LEU A 92 18.58 0.26 -7.29
N GLU A 93 18.31 -0.25 -8.49
CA GLU A 93 18.92 -1.49 -8.99
C GLU A 93 20.45 -1.37 -9.07
N GLY A 94 20.95 -0.20 -9.47
CA GLY A 94 22.38 0.14 -9.50
C GLY A 94 23.08 0.10 -8.14
N THR A 95 22.34 0.21 -7.03
CA THR A 95 22.89 0.07 -5.67
C THR A 95 23.02 -1.38 -5.18
N GLY A 96 22.68 -2.34 -6.05
CA GLY A 96 22.68 -3.77 -5.70
C GLY A 96 21.37 -4.28 -5.11
N LEU A 97 20.34 -3.43 -4.98
CA LEU A 97 18.99 -3.88 -4.62
C LEU A 97 18.40 -4.78 -5.71
N ARG A 98 17.44 -5.62 -5.33
CA ARG A 98 16.76 -6.56 -6.22
C ARG A 98 15.26 -6.50 -5.96
N LYS A 99 14.48 -6.76 -7.00
CA LYS A 99 13.02 -6.75 -6.93
C LYS A 99 12.51 -7.76 -5.89
N ALA A 100 11.66 -7.29 -4.98
CA ALA A 100 11.02 -8.14 -3.96
C ALA A 100 9.62 -8.62 -4.38
N LYS A 101 8.80 -7.75 -4.96
CA LYS A 101 7.40 -8.01 -5.31
C LYS A 101 6.90 -7.04 -6.38
N ASP A 102 6.03 -7.52 -7.26
CA ASP A 102 5.23 -6.67 -8.17
C ASP A 102 3.91 -6.27 -7.49
N LEU A 103 3.58 -4.98 -7.54
CA LEU A 103 2.32 -4.41 -7.07
C LEU A 103 1.52 -3.98 -8.30
N TYR A 104 0.43 -4.68 -8.59
CA TYR A 104 -0.39 -4.41 -9.77
C TYR A 104 -1.48 -3.41 -9.45
N ALA A 105 -1.58 -2.36 -10.27
CA ALA A 105 -2.73 -1.48 -10.34
C ALA A 105 -3.46 -1.72 -11.65
N ASN A 106 -4.79 -1.85 -11.60
CA ASN A 106 -5.62 -2.08 -12.77
C ASN A 106 -6.60 -0.92 -12.93
N MET A 107 -6.69 -0.38 -14.14
CA MET A 107 -7.69 0.61 -14.51
C MET A 107 -8.76 -0.06 -15.36
N ILE A 108 -10.01 -0.02 -14.90
CA ILE A 108 -11.15 -0.54 -15.65
C ILE A 108 -11.82 0.66 -16.33
N ILE A 109 -11.77 0.70 -17.65
CA ILE A 109 -12.48 1.69 -18.47
C ILE A 109 -13.65 0.97 -19.13
N GLY A 110 -14.86 1.49 -18.92
CA GLY A 110 -16.07 0.96 -19.55
C GLY A 110 -17.20 1.97 -19.48
N ASP A 111 -18.24 1.72 -20.28
CA ASP A 111 -19.49 2.48 -20.32
C ASP A 111 -20.46 2.11 -19.18
N GLY A 112 -20.00 1.31 -18.21
CA GLY A 112 -20.83 0.73 -17.15
C GLY A 112 -21.51 -0.59 -17.53
N THR A 113 -21.29 -1.11 -18.74
CA THR A 113 -21.85 -2.41 -19.15
C THR A 113 -21.22 -3.54 -18.34
N ILE A 114 -22.06 -4.23 -17.56
CA ILE A 114 -21.65 -5.41 -16.78
C ILE A 114 -21.63 -6.64 -17.71
N PRO A 115 -20.49 -7.35 -17.83
CA PRO A 115 -20.40 -8.55 -18.66
C PRO A 115 -21.40 -9.63 -18.23
N GLU A 116 -21.98 -10.35 -19.19
CA GLU A 116 -23.02 -11.37 -18.92
C GLU A 116 -22.54 -12.49 -18.00
N ARG A 117 -21.25 -12.85 -18.08
CA ARG A 117 -20.63 -13.78 -17.13
C ARG A 117 -20.73 -13.28 -15.68
N LEU A 118 -20.50 -11.98 -15.45
CA LEU A 118 -20.52 -11.40 -14.11
C LEU A 118 -21.95 -11.32 -13.58
N LYS A 119 -22.93 -10.97 -14.43
CA LYS A 119 -24.37 -11.00 -14.07
C LYS A 119 -24.80 -12.38 -13.58
N ARG A 120 -24.43 -13.44 -14.30
CA ARG A 120 -24.74 -14.84 -13.90
C ARG A 120 -24.09 -15.21 -12.55
N ILE A 121 -22.88 -14.73 -12.27
CA ILE A 121 -22.22 -14.95 -10.98
C ILE A 121 -22.99 -14.24 -9.86
N VAL A 122 -23.34 -12.97 -10.05
CA VAL A 122 -24.08 -12.16 -9.06
C VAL A 122 -25.41 -12.82 -8.71
N MET A 123 -26.16 -13.32 -9.70
CA MET A 123 -27.43 -14.03 -9.46
C MET A 123 -27.23 -15.26 -8.59
N LYS A 124 -26.25 -16.12 -8.90
CA LYS A 124 -25.95 -17.31 -8.11
C LYS A 124 -25.52 -17.00 -6.68
N VAL A 125 -24.76 -15.92 -6.46
CA VAL A 125 -24.36 -15.50 -5.11
C VAL A 125 -25.58 -15.04 -4.32
N ARG A 126 -26.49 -14.27 -4.94
CA ARG A 126 -27.73 -13.81 -4.28
C ARG A 126 -28.65 -14.96 -3.90
N GLU A 127 -28.80 -15.96 -4.76
CA GLU A 127 -29.59 -17.17 -4.48
C GLU A 127 -29.02 -17.98 -3.31
N ARG A 128 -27.69 -18.14 -3.26
CA ARG A 128 -27.01 -18.91 -2.21
C ARG A 128 -26.93 -18.19 -0.88
N THR A 129 -26.87 -16.86 -0.91
CA THR A 129 -26.70 -16.03 0.29
C THR A 129 -27.80 -14.95 0.34
N PRO A 130 -29.07 -15.33 0.58
CA PRO A 130 -30.19 -14.39 0.53
C PRO A 130 -30.14 -13.31 1.62
N ALA A 131 -29.33 -13.51 2.67
CA ALA A 131 -29.05 -12.51 3.70
C ALA A 131 -27.98 -11.49 3.31
N LEU A 132 -27.21 -11.71 2.24
CA LEU A 132 -26.18 -10.77 1.79
C LEU A 132 -26.83 -9.45 1.39
N ARG A 133 -26.31 -8.36 1.93
CA ARG A 133 -26.70 -6.99 1.59
C ARG A 133 -25.45 -6.24 1.22
N VAL A 134 -25.53 -5.49 0.12
CA VAL A 134 -24.51 -4.50 -0.26
C VAL A 134 -25.17 -3.14 -0.12
N ARG A 135 -24.55 -2.24 0.63
CA ARG A 135 -25.09 -0.91 0.92
C ARG A 135 -23.99 0.15 0.87
N PRO A 136 -24.33 1.42 0.59
CA PRO A 136 -23.42 2.52 0.79
C PRO A 136 -22.95 2.66 2.24
N VAL A 137 -21.79 3.27 2.40
CA VAL A 137 -21.25 3.69 3.69
C VAL A 137 -22.21 4.64 4.39
N ASN A 138 -22.50 4.39 5.66
CA ASN A 138 -23.25 5.33 6.48
C ASN A 138 -22.31 6.38 7.07
N VAL A 139 -22.13 7.50 6.34
CA VAL A 139 -21.25 8.61 6.78
C VAL A 139 -21.70 9.21 8.13
N ARG A 140 -22.97 9.06 8.52
CA ARG A 140 -23.46 9.50 9.85
C ARG A 140 -22.93 8.62 10.98
N ASP A 141 -22.72 7.33 10.73
CA ASP A 141 -22.08 6.37 11.64
C ASP A 141 -20.63 6.06 11.20
N PHE A 142 -19.85 7.11 10.94
CA PHE A 142 -18.51 6.94 10.38
C PHE A 142 -17.59 6.07 11.25
N LYS A 143 -17.69 6.19 12.57
CA LYS A 143 -16.90 5.38 13.50
C LYS A 143 -17.28 3.90 13.43
N GLY A 144 -18.58 3.58 13.39
CA GLY A 144 -19.04 2.20 13.24
C GLY A 144 -18.64 1.59 11.91
N GLU A 145 -18.64 2.39 10.83
CA GLU A 145 -18.16 1.91 9.52
C GLU A 145 -16.67 1.62 9.51
N ILE A 146 -15.83 2.47 10.13
CA ILE A 146 -14.39 2.22 10.24
C ILE A 146 -14.12 0.88 10.94
N GLN A 147 -14.84 0.58 12.03
CA GLN A 147 -14.65 -0.68 12.75
C GLN A 147 -15.01 -1.90 11.88
N ARG A 148 -16.07 -1.77 11.08
CA ARG A 148 -16.48 -2.81 10.12
C ARG A 148 -15.43 -2.99 9.02
N VAL A 149 -14.89 -1.90 8.46
CA VAL A 149 -13.79 -1.96 7.48
C VAL A 149 -12.57 -2.64 8.10
N LEU A 150 -12.18 -2.26 9.32
CA LEU A 150 -11.00 -2.81 9.99
C LEU A 150 -11.10 -4.32 10.13
N THR A 151 -12.26 -4.81 10.57
CA THR A 151 -12.53 -6.24 10.75
C THR A 151 -12.40 -6.98 9.42
N ILE A 152 -13.06 -6.49 8.37
CA ILE A 152 -12.99 -7.09 7.02
C ILE A 152 -11.56 -7.05 6.49
N TYR A 153 -10.85 -5.93 6.67
CA TYR A 153 -9.49 -5.74 6.22
C TYR A 153 -8.54 -6.74 6.89
N HIS A 154 -8.57 -6.86 8.22
CA HIS A 154 -7.72 -7.83 8.93
C HIS A 154 -8.01 -9.28 8.53
N GLU A 155 -9.28 -9.65 8.39
CA GLU A 155 -9.66 -11.02 8.01
C GLU A 155 -9.30 -11.36 6.55
N ALA A 156 -9.53 -10.43 5.63
CA ALA A 156 -9.32 -10.66 4.20
C ALA A 156 -7.86 -10.51 3.77
N TRP A 157 -7.13 -9.57 4.37
CA TRP A 157 -5.75 -9.21 3.99
C TRP A 157 -4.68 -9.83 4.88
N GLY A 158 -5.03 -10.51 5.97
CA GLY A 158 -4.08 -11.06 6.94
C GLY A 158 -3.01 -12.00 6.38
N ARG A 159 -3.25 -12.57 5.19
CA ARG A 159 -2.32 -13.47 4.48
C ARG A 159 -1.58 -12.81 3.31
N ASN A 160 -1.80 -11.51 3.08
CA ASN A 160 -1.16 -10.79 1.98
C ASN A 160 0.33 -10.49 2.29
N TRP A 161 1.12 -10.33 1.24
CA TRP A 161 2.55 -10.03 1.38
C TRP A 161 2.75 -8.69 2.10
N GLY A 162 3.55 -8.71 3.17
CA GLY A 162 3.89 -7.52 3.94
C GLY A 162 2.74 -6.94 4.76
N PHE A 163 1.61 -7.64 4.90
CA PHE A 163 0.51 -7.20 5.75
C PHE A 163 0.94 -7.03 7.20
N VAL A 164 0.60 -5.88 7.78
CA VAL A 164 0.70 -5.63 9.22
C VAL A 164 -0.65 -5.10 9.69
N PRO A 165 -1.25 -5.68 10.73
CA PRO A 165 -2.55 -5.21 11.23
C PRO A 165 -2.42 -3.78 11.74
N MET A 166 -3.22 -2.87 11.18
CA MET A 166 -3.33 -1.50 11.67
C MET A 166 -3.94 -1.44 13.07
N SER A 167 -3.45 -0.53 13.92
CA SER A 167 -4.11 -0.22 15.19
C SER A 167 -5.42 0.56 14.98
N GLU A 168 -6.26 0.63 16.01
CA GLU A 168 -7.47 1.45 15.97
C GLU A 168 -7.15 2.93 15.75
N GLU A 169 -6.07 3.44 16.33
CA GLU A 169 -5.60 4.82 16.17
C GLU A 169 -5.12 5.08 14.74
N GLU A 170 -4.35 4.15 14.16
CA GLU A 170 -3.81 4.25 12.80
C GLU A 170 -4.93 4.31 11.76
N ILE A 171 -5.89 3.38 11.83
CA ILE A 171 -7.01 3.40 10.90
C ILE A 171 -7.91 4.60 11.12
N SER A 172 -8.13 5.03 12.37
CA SER A 172 -8.94 6.22 12.67
C SER A 172 -8.30 7.48 12.08
N PHE A 173 -6.97 7.59 12.17
CA PHE A 173 -6.21 8.67 11.56
C PHE A 173 -6.31 8.65 10.03
N MET A 174 -6.11 7.48 9.42
CA MET A 174 -6.21 7.30 7.97
C MET A 174 -7.61 7.61 7.46
N ALA A 175 -8.64 7.07 8.11
CA ALA A 175 -10.03 7.28 7.76
C ALA A 175 -10.42 8.76 7.87
N LYS A 176 -9.95 9.49 8.89
CA LYS A 176 -10.18 10.94 9.01
C LYS A 176 -9.60 11.72 7.82
N LYS A 177 -8.42 11.32 7.32
CA LYS A 177 -7.78 11.94 6.14
C LYS A 177 -8.49 11.59 4.84
N LEU A 178 -8.97 10.35 4.70
CA LEU A 178 -9.65 9.88 3.50
C LEU A 178 -11.14 10.27 3.44
N LYS A 179 -11.75 10.61 4.59
CA LYS A 179 -13.18 10.97 4.68
C LYS A 179 -13.64 11.99 3.63
N PRO A 180 -12.90 13.08 3.33
CA PRO A 180 -13.32 14.07 2.33
C PRO A 180 -13.33 13.53 0.88
N LEU A 181 -12.66 12.39 0.64
CA LEU A 181 -12.54 11.76 -0.68
C LEU A 181 -13.62 10.70 -0.91
N ILE A 182 -14.46 10.42 0.09
CA ILE A 182 -15.51 9.41 -0.02
C ILE A 182 -16.59 9.88 -0.99
N VAL A 183 -16.80 9.09 -2.03
CA VAL A 183 -17.99 9.15 -2.87
C VAL A 183 -18.93 8.04 -2.39
N PRO A 184 -20.06 8.36 -1.73
CA PRO A 184 -20.91 7.35 -1.08
C PRO A 184 -21.35 6.22 -2.01
N ASP A 185 -21.61 6.53 -3.29
CA ASP A 185 -22.03 5.54 -4.29
C ASP A 185 -20.94 4.52 -4.65
N PHE A 186 -19.67 4.81 -4.33
CA PHE A 186 -18.53 3.92 -4.55
C PHE A 186 -17.95 3.32 -3.27
N ALA A 187 -18.39 3.77 -2.09
CA ALA A 187 -17.98 3.21 -0.80
C ALA A 187 -19.05 2.23 -0.29
N LEU A 188 -18.94 0.96 -0.69
CA LEU A 188 -19.96 -0.06 -0.42
C LEU A 188 -19.49 -1.10 0.61
N PHE A 189 -20.43 -1.60 1.41
CA PHE A 189 -20.28 -2.62 2.46
C PHE A 189 -21.25 -3.76 2.26
#